data_AF-A0A853IZN0-F1
#
_entry.id   AF-A0A853IZN0-F1
#
_cell.length_a   1.000
_cell.length_b   1.000
_cell.length_c   1.000
_cell.angle_alpha   90.00
_cell.angle_beta   90.00
_cell.angle_gamma   90.00
#
_symmetry.space_group_name_H-M   'P 1'
#
loop_
_entity.id
_entity.type
_entity.pdbx_description
1 polymer ?
#
loop_
_entity_poly.entity_id
_entity_poly.type
_entity_poly.pdbx_seq_one_letter_code
_entity_poly.pdbx_strand_id
1 'polypeptide(L)'
;MDYAGQTVPVVDADTGEIRQAQVFVAVLGASNYTYACATASQKATDWVASIISALEFIGGVPRLLVPDQPRALMARPDRYEPTAHRLLEELCAH
;
A
#
# COMPACT_ATOMS: atom_id res chain seq x y z
N MET A 1 1.16 -6.29 -4.54
CA MET A 1 0.93 -5.51 -3.29
C MET A 1 -0.57 -5.43 -3.07
N ASP A 2 -1.04 -5.58 -1.84
CA ASP A 2 -2.46 -5.49 -1.50
C ASP A 2 -2.67 -5.11 -0.03
N TYR A 3 -3.88 -4.69 0.32
CA TYR A 3 -4.32 -4.64 1.71
C TYR A 3 -5.01 -5.94 2.10
N ALA A 4 -4.66 -6.48 3.27
CA ALA A 4 -5.41 -7.57 3.86
C ALA A 4 -6.84 -7.11 4.13
N GLY A 5 -7.84 -7.89 3.68
CA GLY A 5 -9.25 -7.59 3.90
C GLY A 5 -9.69 -7.67 5.37
N GLN A 6 -8.84 -8.19 6.25
CA GLN A 6 -9.06 -8.24 7.69
C GLN A 6 -8.32 -7.10 8.39
N THR A 7 -9.05 -6.32 9.19
CA THR A 7 -8.43 -5.35 10.08
C THR A 7 -7.85 -6.03 11.31
N VAL A 8 -6.73 -5.51 11.79
CA VAL A 8 -6.06 -5.98 13.00
C VAL A 8 -6.28 -4.95 14.10
N PRO A 9 -6.73 -5.37 15.30
CA PRO A 9 -6.81 -4.46 16.45
C PRO A 9 -5.41 -4.06 16.89
N VAL A 10 -5.12 -2.76 16.84
CA VAL A 10 -3.92 -2.14 17.39
C VAL A 10 -4.31 -1.45 18.68
N VAL A 11 -3.64 -1.81 19.76
CA VAL A 11 -3.84 -1.20 21.07
C VAL A 11 -2.81 -0.10 21.24
N ASP A 12 -3.27 1.11 21.48
CA ASP A 12 -2.42 2.22 21.89
C ASP A 12 -1.93 1.96 23.32
N ALA A 13 -0.61 1.83 23.49
CA ALA A 13 -0.01 1.42 24.77
C ALA A 13 -0.16 2.49 25.86
N ASP A 14 -0.33 3.76 25.48
CA ASP A 14 -0.39 4.89 26.40
C ASP A 14 -1.84 5.17 26.86
N THR A 15 -2.82 4.95 25.98
CA THR A 15 -4.23 5.26 26.23
C THR A 15 -5.12 4.04 26.43
N GLY A 16 -4.67 2.85 26.01
CA GLY A 16 -5.45 1.63 25.99
C GLY A 16 -6.55 1.60 24.92
N GLU A 17 -6.60 2.58 24.02
CA GLU A 17 -7.58 2.65 22.95
C GLU A 17 -7.32 1.57 21.89
N ILE A 18 -8.35 0.81 21.50
CA ILE A 18 -8.25 -0.21 20.45
C ILE A 18 -8.70 0.40 19.13
N ARG A 19 -7.77 0.51 18.17
CA ARG A 19 -8.05 0.99 16.82
C ARG A 19 -7.90 -0.12 15.80
N GLN A 20 -8.81 -0.16 14.84
CA GLN A 20 -8.73 -1.12 13.74
C GLN A 20 -7.75 -0.60 12.70
N ALA A 21 -6.62 -1.29 12.52
CA ALA A 21 -5.63 -0.98 11.51
C ALA A 21 -5.76 -1.91 10.31
N GLN A 22 -5.37 -1.41 9.15
CA GLN A 22 -5.37 -2.11 7.87
C GLN A 22 -3.95 -2.57 7.59
N VAL A 23 -3.75 -3.82 7.19
CA VAL A 23 -2.40 -4.34 6.93
C VAL A 23 -2.10 -4.26 5.45
N PHE A 24 -1.12 -3.44 5.08
CA PHE A 24 -0.55 -3.43 3.74
C PHE A 24 0.53 -4.49 3.62
N VAL A 25 0.55 -5.22 2.50
CA VAL A 25 1.55 -6.24 2.21
C VAL A 25 2.11 -6.04 0.79
N ALA A 26 3.44 -6.04 0.68
CA ALA A 26 4.17 -6.03 -0.57
C ALA A 26 5.17 -7.20 -0.61
N VAL A 27 5.22 -7.93 -1.74
CA VAL A 27 6.10 -9.09 -1.91
C VAL A 27 6.89 -8.93 -3.21
N LEU A 28 8.20 -9.15 -3.15
CA LEU A 28 9.04 -9.29 -4.35
C LEU A 28 8.83 -10.69 -4.96
N GLY A 29 8.26 -10.73 -6.17
CA GLY A 29 7.86 -11.98 -6.82
C GLY A 29 8.99 -12.97 -7.13
N ALA A 30 10.25 -12.54 -7.15
CA ALA A 30 11.40 -13.41 -7.41
C ALA A 30 12.01 -14.04 -6.16
N SER A 31 11.83 -13.44 -4.98
CA SER A 31 12.52 -13.84 -3.74
C SER A 31 11.60 -14.11 -2.54
N ASN A 32 10.28 -13.93 -2.71
CA ASN A 32 9.30 -13.93 -1.61
C ASN A 32 9.65 -12.95 -0.46
N TYR A 33 10.48 -11.96 -0.74
CA TYR A 33 10.82 -10.95 0.26
C TYR A 33 9.59 -10.09 0.53
N THR A 34 9.05 -10.25 1.74
CA THR A 34 7.73 -9.73 2.13
C THR A 34 7.90 -8.59 3.10
N TYR A 35 7.30 -7.46 2.76
CA TYR A 35 7.13 -6.30 3.61
C TYR A 35 5.66 -6.20 4.02
N ALA A 36 5.41 -5.95 5.31
CA ALA A 36 4.07 -5.70 5.82
C ALA A 36 4.09 -4.53 6.82
N CYS A 37 3.10 -3.65 6.71
CA CYS A 37 2.92 -2.55 7.66
C CYS A 37 1.44 -2.36 8.01
N ALA A 38 1.18 -1.83 9.20
CA ALA A 38 -0.17 -1.46 9.63
C ALA A 38 -0.39 0.03 9.34
N THR A 39 -1.46 0.35 8.61
CA THR A 39 -1.90 1.73 8.36
C THR A 39 -3.25 1.99 9.01
N ALA A 40 -3.52 3.26 9.34
CA ALA A 40 -4.79 3.65 9.94
C ALA A 40 -5.97 3.54 8.95
N SER A 41 -5.73 3.68 7.64
CA SER A 41 -6.77 3.52 6.62
C SER A 41 -6.22 2.99 5.29
N GLN A 42 -7.10 2.79 4.31
CA GLN A 42 -6.76 2.38 2.93
C GLN A 42 -6.84 3.56 1.94
N LYS A 43 -6.65 4.79 2.42
CA LYS A 43 -6.69 5.98 1.54
C LYS A 43 -5.49 6.00 0.60
N ALA A 44 -5.61 6.73 -0.51
CA ALA A 44 -4.52 6.87 -1.49
C ALA A 44 -3.20 7.37 -0.88
N THR A 45 -3.26 8.24 0.14
CA THR A 45 -2.09 8.71 0.88
C THR A 45 -1.39 7.60 1.65
N ASP A 46 -2.16 6.72 2.30
CA ASP A 46 -1.64 5.59 3.07
C ASP A 46 -1.04 4.53 2.14
N TRP A 47 -1.66 4.32 0.98
CA TRP A 47 -1.12 3.49 -0.09
C TRP A 47 0.26 3.98 -0.56
N VAL A 48 0.37 5.26 -0.93
CA VAL A 48 1.64 5.83 -1.43
C VAL A 48 2.71 5.78 -0.35
N ALA A 49 2.38 6.15 0.89
CA ALA A 49 3.30 6.05 2.01
C ALA A 49 3.78 4.60 2.23
N SER A 50 2.87 3.62 2.17
CA SER A 50 3.21 2.20 2.34
C SER A 50 4.08 1.67 1.21
N ILE A 51 3.87 2.12 -0.02
CA ILE A 51 4.73 1.79 -1.16
C ILE A 51 6.12 2.37 -0.94
N ILE A 52 6.24 3.65 -0.58
CA ILE A 52 7.53 4.30 -0.30
C ILE A 52 8.29 3.53 0.79
N SER A 53 7.63 3.24 1.92
CA SER A 53 8.27 2.48 3.01
C SER A 53 8.65 1.06 2.60
N ALA A 54 7.85 0.40 1.74
CA ALA A 54 8.22 -0.90 1.19
C ALA A 54 9.47 -0.81 0.29
N LEU A 55 9.57 0.20 -0.56
CA LEU A 55 10.72 0.46 -1.42
C LEU A 55 11.99 0.74 -0.60
N GLU A 56 11.86 1.58 0.43
CA GLU A 56 12.93 1.88 1.37
C GLU A 56 13.39 0.63 2.12
N PHE A 57 12.45 -0.20 2.60
CA PHE A 57 12.75 -1.46 3.29
C PHE A 57 13.45 -2.47 2.37
N ILE A 58 13.03 -2.54 1.11
CA ILE A 58 13.65 -3.39 0.10
C ILE A 58 15.05 -2.86 -0.28
N GLY A 59 15.32 -1.57 -0.05
CA GLY A 59 16.58 -0.92 -0.40
C GLY A 59 16.83 -0.83 -1.90
N GLY A 60 15.76 -0.86 -2.71
CA GLY A 60 15.86 -0.90 -4.16
C GLY A 60 14.57 -0.49 -4.87
N VAL A 61 14.70 -0.17 -6.15
CA VAL A 61 13.57 0.22 -7.01
C VAL A 61 13.18 -0.97 -7.89
N PRO A 62 12.03 -1.63 -7.63
CA PRO A 62 11.55 -2.73 -8.45
C PRO A 62 11.12 -2.19 -9.83
N ARG A 63 11.38 -2.94 -10.89
CA ARG A 63 11.00 -2.56 -12.27
C ARG A 63 9.49 -2.50 -12.52
N LEU A 64 8.69 -3.13 -11.66
CA LEU A 64 7.25 -3.23 -11.83
C LEU A 64 6.57 -3.30 -10.46
N LEU A 65 5.59 -2.43 -10.24
CA LEU A 65 4.67 -2.50 -9.12
C LEU A 65 3.35 -3.07 -9.62
N VAL A 66 2.98 -4.25 -9.13
CA VAL A 66 1.71 -4.91 -9.47
C VAL A 66 0.81 -4.91 -8.24
N PRO A 67 -0.23 -4.05 -8.19
CA PRO A 67 -1.26 -4.14 -7.17
C PRO A 67 -2.26 -5.25 -7.49
N ASP A 68 -2.68 -6.01 -6.49
CA ASP A 68 -3.67 -7.08 -6.66
C ASP A 68 -5.09 -6.53 -6.83
N GLN A 69 -5.35 -5.35 -6.24
CA GLN A 69 -6.59 -4.60 -6.40
C GLN A 69 -6.35 -3.26 -7.09
N PRO A 70 -6.16 -3.22 -8.42
CA PRO A 70 -5.86 -1.97 -9.14
C PRO A 70 -6.95 -0.91 -8.93
N ARG A 71 -8.21 -1.31 -8.72
CA ARG A 71 -9.31 -0.37 -8.40
C ARG A 71 -9.04 0.49 -7.17
N ALA A 72 -8.33 -0.02 -6.17
CA ALA A 72 -8.01 0.74 -4.95
C ALA A 72 -7.01 1.88 -5.22
N LEU A 73 -6.24 1.78 -6.31
CA LEU A 73 -5.23 2.76 -6.72
C LEU A 73 -5.70 3.69 -7.85
N MET A 74 -6.85 3.38 -8.47
CA MET A 74 -7.44 4.19 -9.52
C MET A 74 -8.41 5.21 -8.93
N ALA A 75 -8.13 6.49 -9.15
CA ALA A 75 -9.06 7.58 -8.84
C ALA A 75 -10.33 7.49 -9.73
N ARG A 76 -10.16 7.03 -10.97
CA ARG A 76 -11.25 6.67 -11.87
C ARG A 76 -10.94 5.33 -12.54
N PRO A 77 -11.60 4.24 -12.13
CA PRO A 77 -11.46 2.96 -12.79
C PRO A 77 -12.20 2.99 -14.13
N ASP A 78 -11.54 3.45 -15.20
CA ASP A 78 -12.01 3.31 -16.57
C ASP A 78 -11.41 2.04 -17.21
N ARG A 79 -12.11 1.47 -18.20
CA ARG A 79 -11.66 0.24 -18.88
C ARG A 79 -10.60 0.50 -19.95
N TYR A 80 -10.56 1.73 -20.48
CA TYR A 80 -9.68 2.16 -21.56
C TYR A 80 -8.61 3.13 -21.08
N GLU A 81 -8.94 4.07 -20.19
CA GLU A 81 -7.97 5.03 -19.60
C GLU A 81 -8.13 5.14 -18.08
N PRO A 82 -7.71 4.13 -17.32
CA PRO A 82 -7.78 4.20 -15.87
C PRO A 82 -6.81 5.28 -15.37
N THR A 83 -7.34 6.31 -14.71
CA THR A 83 -6.52 7.37 -14.11
C THR A 83 -6.12 6.93 -12.71
N ALA A 84 -4.83 6.75 -12.50
CA ALA A 84 -4.27 6.51 -11.18
C ALA A 84 -4.49 7.75 -10.29
N HIS A 85 -4.43 7.58 -8.98
CA HIS A 85 -4.32 8.75 -8.11
C HIS A 85 -3.07 9.55 -8.50
N ARG A 86 -3.21 10.88 -8.61
CA ARG A 86 -2.11 11.80 -8.95
C ARG A 86 -0.82 11.54 -8.15
N LEU A 87 -0.96 11.20 -6.87
CA LEU A 87 0.16 10.85 -5.98
C LEU A 87 0.91 9.58 -6.42
N LEU A 88 0.21 8.60 -7.00
CA LEU A 88 0.81 7.40 -7.56
C LEU A 88 1.48 7.70 -8.91
N GLU A 89 0.89 8.55 -9.75
CA GLU A 89 1.50 8.98 -11.01
C GLU A 89 2.81 9.73 -10.76
N GLU A 90 2.83 10.65 -9.79
CA GLU A 90 4.03 11.38 -9.37
C GLU A 90 5.10 10.43 -8.81
N LEU A 91 4.73 9.39 -8.04
CA LEU A 91 5.65 8.37 -7.58
C LEU A 91 6.26 7.55 -8.73
N CYS A 92 5.45 7.13 -9.69
CA CYS A 92 5.91 6.33 -10.84
C CYS A 92 6.75 7.13 -11.85
N ALA A 93 6.64 8.46 -11.85
CA ALA A 93 7.40 9.35 -12.71
C ALA A 93 8.80 9.69 -12.16
N HIS A 94 9.12 9.25 -10.94
CA HIS A 94 10.40 9.43 -10.26
C HIS A 94 11.18 8.11 -10.15
#